data_AF-A0AA39K4Q7-F1
#
_entry.id   AF-A0AA39K4Q7-F1
#
_cell.length_a   1.000
_cell.length_b   1.000
_cell.length_c   1.000
_cell.angle_alpha   90.00
_cell.angle_beta   90.00
_cell.angle_gamma   90.00
#
_symmetry.space_group_name_H-M   'P 1'
#
loop_
_entity.id
_entity.type
_entity.pdbx_description
1 polymer ?
#
loop_
_entity_poly.entity_id
_entity_poly.type
_entity_poly.pdbx_seq_one_letter_code
_entity_poly.pdbx_strand_id
1 'polypeptide(L)'
;MECSITSTIADHLRIHRNARVIRWNARGMGGSDGGNELSGFVEWMGMRNCGDYKHVLKLVGDFPSARGCYLFVCGYSSGAIYATTIRLSDDLYRQCSQVFCHPIKYILVSYPIGLAWTLGLGLTGWYFRALEGLVGGNWEECSHERPADALILMGTNEIGGWYSPASWVYYMWTGVLDGKHRQEQGKFWKVLVDGADHVWTGMVHRIGEEIEKWMSG
;
A
#
# COMPACT_ATOMS: atom_id res chain seq x y z
N MET A 1 -12.63 -10.15 -12.01
CA MET A 1 -12.94 -10.89 -10.77
C MET A 1 -12.70 -9.92 -9.63
N GLU A 2 -13.70 -9.60 -8.83
CA GLU A 2 -13.54 -8.66 -7.71
C GLU A 2 -12.87 -9.38 -6.52
N CYS A 3 -11.82 -8.78 -5.98
CA CYS A 3 -11.17 -9.28 -4.77
C CYS A 3 -12.00 -8.85 -3.55
N SER A 4 -12.37 -9.80 -2.69
CA SER A 4 -13.19 -9.56 -1.49
C SER A 4 -12.52 -8.58 -0.51
N ILE A 5 -11.20 -8.63 -0.40
CA ILE A 5 -10.41 -7.78 0.51
C ILE A 5 -10.43 -6.32 0.05
N THR A 6 -10.08 -6.04 -1.21
CA THR A 6 -10.11 -4.65 -1.73
C THR A 6 -11.53 -4.11 -1.81
N SER A 7 -12.53 -4.98 -2.02
CA SER A 7 -13.94 -4.60 -1.94
C SER A 7 -14.35 -4.20 -0.52
N THR A 8 -13.89 -4.94 0.49
CA THR A 8 -14.15 -4.60 1.89
C THR A 8 -13.56 -3.25 2.28
N ILE A 9 -12.30 -2.98 1.89
CA ILE A 9 -11.67 -1.67 2.15
C ILE A 9 -12.47 -0.55 1.46
N ALA A 10 -12.84 -0.77 0.19
CA ALA A 10 -13.63 0.19 -0.58
C ALA A 10 -14.99 0.49 0.08
N ASP A 11 -15.73 -0.55 0.46
CA ASP A 11 -17.04 -0.40 1.09
C ASP A 11 -16.94 0.28 2.45
N HIS A 12 -15.92 -0.09 3.25
CA HIS A 12 -15.65 0.53 4.53
C HIS A 12 -15.39 2.05 4.39
N LEU A 13 -14.49 2.44 3.49
CA LEU A 13 -14.21 3.86 3.24
C LEU A 13 -15.42 4.60 2.65
N ARG A 14 -16.20 3.94 1.79
CA ARG A 14 -17.43 4.52 1.24
C ARG A 14 -18.45 4.82 2.33
N ILE A 15 -18.68 3.88 3.24
CA ILE A 15 -19.69 3.98 4.30
C ILE A 15 -19.23 4.95 5.40
N HIS A 16 -18.00 4.82 5.89
CA HIS A 16 -17.54 5.54 7.09
C HIS A 16 -16.83 6.86 6.80
N ARG A 17 -16.40 7.09 5.55
CA ARG A 17 -15.69 8.31 5.14
C ARG A 17 -16.34 9.03 3.96
N ASN A 18 -17.48 8.54 3.48
CA ASN A 18 -18.14 9.05 2.26
C ASN A 18 -17.16 9.12 1.08
N ALA A 19 -16.20 8.17 1.03
CA ALA A 19 -15.15 8.18 0.04
C ALA A 19 -15.68 7.77 -1.34
N ARG A 20 -15.19 8.46 -2.37
CA ARG A 20 -15.31 7.97 -3.75
C ARG A 20 -14.21 6.94 -3.99
N VAL A 21 -14.60 5.75 -4.41
CA VAL A 21 -13.67 4.66 -4.68
C VAL A 21 -13.35 4.64 -6.18
N ILE A 22 -12.06 4.66 -6.50
CA ILE A 22 -11.54 4.40 -7.83
C ILE A 22 -10.78 3.08 -7.77
N ARG A 23 -11.23 2.09 -8.55
CA ARG A 23 -10.51 0.83 -8.73
C ARG A 23 -9.76 0.90 -10.05
N TRP A 24 -8.50 0.50 -10.02
CA TRP A 24 -7.65 0.45 -11.19
C TRP A 24 -7.21 -0.99 -11.42
N ASN A 25 -7.34 -1.44 -12.67
CA ASN A 25 -6.83 -2.74 -13.09
C ASN A 25 -5.47 -2.54 -13.74
N ALA A 26 -4.49 -3.34 -13.33
CA ALA A 26 -3.18 -3.35 -13.96
C ALA A 26 -3.26 -3.79 -15.43
N ARG A 27 -2.26 -3.41 -16.22
CA ARG A 27 -2.11 -3.90 -17.60
C ARG A 27 -2.10 -5.44 -17.61
N GLY A 28 -2.62 -6.04 -18.67
CA GLY A 28 -2.76 -7.50 -18.76
C GLY A 28 -3.94 -8.08 -17.97
N MET A 29 -4.63 -7.30 -17.13
CA MET A 29 -5.86 -7.76 -16.47
C MET A 29 -7.07 -7.65 -17.40
N GLY A 30 -7.94 -8.66 -17.38
CA GLY A 30 -9.21 -8.64 -18.11
C GLY A 30 -9.09 -8.65 -19.64
N GLY A 31 -7.98 -9.14 -20.19
CA GLY A 31 -7.74 -9.18 -21.63
C GLY A 31 -7.21 -7.87 -22.23
N SER A 32 -6.75 -6.94 -21.39
CA SER A 32 -6.01 -5.76 -21.85
C SER A 32 -4.62 -6.13 -22.38
N ASP A 33 -4.14 -5.39 -23.37
CA ASP A 33 -2.77 -5.55 -23.88
C ASP A 33 -1.73 -5.20 -22.80
N GLY A 34 -0.60 -5.91 -22.83
CA GLY A 34 0.45 -5.86 -21.79
C GLY A 34 0.41 -7.08 -20.87
N GLY A 35 1.32 -7.14 -19.90
CA GLY A 35 1.37 -8.22 -18.93
C GLY A 35 1.05 -7.74 -17.51
N ASN A 36 0.41 -8.62 -16.74
CA ASN A 36 0.08 -8.48 -15.34
C ASN A 36 1.07 -9.25 -14.45
N GLU A 37 0.82 -9.25 -13.15
CA GLU A 37 1.59 -9.98 -12.14
C GLU A 37 1.69 -11.51 -12.36
N LEU A 38 0.82 -12.09 -13.19
CA LEU A 38 0.84 -13.50 -13.60
C LEU A 38 1.49 -13.71 -14.97
N SER A 39 1.80 -12.64 -15.71
CA SER A 39 2.30 -12.69 -17.09
C SER A 39 3.82 -12.84 -17.17
N GLY A 40 4.52 -12.52 -16.09
CA GLY A 40 5.98 -12.57 -16.04
C GLY A 40 6.54 -11.92 -14.79
N PHE A 41 7.74 -12.34 -14.38
CA PHE A 41 8.43 -11.79 -13.22
C PHE A 41 8.69 -10.28 -13.36
N VAL A 42 8.95 -9.79 -14.57
CA VAL A 42 9.18 -8.36 -14.86
C VAL A 42 7.92 -7.52 -14.67
N GLU A 43 6.76 -8.05 -15.03
CA GLU A 43 5.45 -7.40 -14.88
C GLU A 43 4.95 -7.50 -13.43
N TRP A 44 5.23 -8.61 -12.74
CA TRP A 44 5.05 -8.75 -11.30
C TRP A 44 5.91 -7.74 -10.52
N MET A 45 7.12 -7.46 -11.01
CA MET A 45 8.01 -6.40 -10.54
C MET A 45 7.51 -4.97 -10.86
N GLY A 46 6.33 -4.81 -11.46
CA GLY A 46 5.51 -3.61 -11.31
C GLY A 46 6.04 -2.34 -11.97
N MET A 47 7.27 -2.28 -12.49
CA MET A 47 7.88 -1.04 -12.99
C MET A 47 7.02 -0.29 -14.03
N ARG A 48 6.32 -1.05 -14.90
CA ARG A 48 5.37 -0.49 -15.87
C ARG A 48 4.05 -0.07 -15.21
N ASN A 49 3.55 -0.85 -14.26
CA ASN A 49 2.34 -0.54 -13.49
C ASN A 49 2.54 0.73 -12.65
N CYS A 50 3.71 0.92 -12.02
CA CYS A 50 4.10 2.14 -11.30
C CYS A 50 3.99 3.40 -12.18
N GLY A 51 4.36 3.30 -13.46
CA GLY A 51 4.21 4.38 -14.44
C GLY A 51 2.75 4.76 -14.71
N ASP A 52 1.87 3.78 -14.78
CA ASP A 52 0.43 3.98 -14.99
C ASP A 52 -0.24 4.67 -13.80
N TYR A 53 0.22 4.39 -12.57
CA TYR A 53 -0.35 5.02 -11.37
C TYR A 53 -0.16 6.56 -11.35
N LYS A 54 0.91 7.09 -11.96
CA LYS A 54 1.08 8.54 -12.13
C LYS A 54 -0.02 9.16 -12.99
N HIS A 55 -0.65 8.39 -13.88
CA HIS A 55 -1.78 8.84 -14.69
C HIS A 55 -3.09 8.84 -13.91
N VAL A 56 -3.30 7.87 -13.00
CA VAL A 56 -4.47 7.85 -12.12
C VAL A 56 -4.52 9.08 -11.22
N LEU A 57 -3.37 9.50 -10.68
CA LEU A 57 -3.30 10.71 -9.86
C LEU A 57 -3.49 12.01 -10.66
N LYS A 58 -3.33 12.00 -11.99
CA LYS A 58 -3.69 13.17 -12.83
C LYS A 58 -5.20 13.34 -12.98
N LEU A 59 -5.96 12.25 -12.96
CA LEU A 59 -7.44 12.27 -12.99
C LEU A 59 -8.06 12.91 -11.75
N VAL A 60 -7.27 13.07 -10.68
CA VAL A 60 -7.68 13.77 -9.45
C VAL A 60 -8.17 15.19 -9.72
N GLY A 61 -7.53 15.88 -10.66
CA GLY A 61 -7.89 17.25 -11.03
C GLY A 61 -9.32 17.36 -11.58
N ASP A 62 -9.88 16.26 -12.09
CA ASP A 62 -11.20 16.19 -12.70
C ASP A 62 -12.33 16.04 -11.65
N PHE A 63 -11.99 15.96 -10.35
CA PHE A 63 -12.95 15.79 -9.27
C PHE A 63 -13.02 17.01 -8.34
N PRO A 64 -13.67 18.12 -8.77
CA PRO A 64 -13.82 19.31 -7.92
C PRO A 64 -14.59 19.02 -6.63
N SER A 65 -15.47 18.01 -6.64
CA SER A 65 -16.19 17.55 -5.44
C SER A 65 -15.29 16.88 -4.39
N ALA A 66 -14.05 16.54 -4.74
CA ALA A 66 -13.10 15.89 -3.83
C ALA A 66 -12.21 16.90 -3.08
N ARG A 67 -12.45 18.21 -3.27
CA ARG A 67 -11.68 19.26 -2.61
C ARG A 67 -11.88 19.20 -1.09
N GLY A 68 -10.78 19.16 -0.33
CA GLY A 68 -10.78 19.02 1.12
C GLY A 68 -11.05 17.59 1.62
N CYS A 69 -11.08 16.59 0.74
CA CYS A 69 -11.22 15.19 1.14
C CYS A 69 -9.84 14.55 1.41
N TYR A 70 -9.82 13.48 2.20
CA TYR A 70 -8.63 12.64 2.33
C TYR A 70 -8.45 11.77 1.09
N LEU A 71 -7.21 11.63 0.63
CA LEU A 71 -6.83 10.64 -0.38
C LEU A 71 -6.32 9.38 0.30
N PHE A 72 -6.96 8.26 -0.02
CA PHE A 72 -6.54 6.93 0.42
C PHE A 72 -5.93 6.17 -0.74
N VAL A 73 -4.75 5.60 -0.52
CA VAL A 73 -4.10 4.65 -1.43
C VAL A 73 -4.12 3.29 -0.77
N CYS A 74 -4.83 2.34 -1.37
CA CYS A 74 -5.06 1.03 -0.76
C CYS A 74 -4.54 -0.08 -1.66
N GLY A 75 -4.00 -1.13 -1.05
CA GLY A 75 -3.53 -2.29 -1.78
C GLY A 75 -3.55 -3.56 -0.94
N TYR A 76 -3.73 -4.69 -1.62
CA TYR A 76 -3.69 -6.03 -1.05
C TYR A 76 -2.64 -6.87 -1.78
N SER A 77 -1.80 -7.61 -1.05
CA SER A 77 -0.76 -8.49 -1.63
C SER A 77 0.15 -7.75 -2.62
N SER A 78 0.25 -8.18 -3.88
CA SER A 78 0.97 -7.45 -4.94
C SER A 78 0.46 -6.00 -5.10
N GLY A 79 -0.85 -5.78 -4.94
CA GLY A 79 -1.43 -4.44 -4.95
C GLY A 79 -0.93 -3.54 -3.81
N ALA A 80 -0.56 -4.11 -2.67
CA ALA A 80 0.05 -3.37 -1.56
C ALA A 80 1.47 -2.91 -1.90
N ILE A 81 2.23 -3.73 -2.62
CA ILE A 81 3.51 -3.31 -3.21
C ILE A 81 3.28 -2.14 -4.17
N TYR A 82 2.33 -2.27 -5.10
CA TYR A 82 2.12 -1.23 -6.10
C TYR A 82 1.65 0.08 -5.45
N ALA A 83 0.81 -0.01 -4.42
CA ALA A 83 0.39 1.14 -3.63
C ALA A 83 1.57 1.94 -3.05
N THR A 84 2.62 1.29 -2.52
CA THR A 84 3.78 2.00 -1.94
C THR A 84 4.65 2.69 -2.98
N THR A 85 4.57 2.27 -4.23
CA THR A 85 5.25 2.94 -5.36
C THR A 85 4.49 4.17 -5.87
N ILE A 86 3.26 4.39 -5.42
CA ILE A 86 2.53 5.63 -5.70
C ILE A 86 3.15 6.72 -4.84
N ARG A 87 4.01 7.51 -5.46
CA ARG A 87 4.80 8.53 -4.76
C ARG A 87 4.42 9.90 -5.26
N LEU A 88 4.22 10.81 -4.31
CA LEU A 88 4.02 12.21 -4.64
C LEU A 88 5.39 12.84 -4.91
N SER A 89 5.78 12.91 -6.18
CA SER A 89 6.84 13.85 -6.60
C SER A 89 6.43 15.27 -6.19
N ASP A 90 7.37 16.21 -6.10
CA ASP A 90 7.06 17.59 -5.67
C ASP A 90 5.93 18.24 -6.48
N ASP A 91 5.91 18.02 -7.80
CA ASP A 91 4.85 18.54 -8.67
C ASP A 91 3.50 17.87 -8.39
N LEU A 92 3.51 16.55 -8.19
CA LEU A 92 2.29 15.80 -7.91
C LEU A 92 1.76 16.10 -6.51
N TYR A 93 2.64 16.29 -5.53
CA TYR A 93 2.31 16.76 -4.20
C TYR A 93 1.60 18.11 -4.30
N ARG A 94 2.19 19.10 -4.99
CA ARG A 94 1.57 20.44 -5.14
C ARG A 94 0.19 20.36 -5.77
N GLN A 95 0.01 19.55 -6.82
CA GLN A 95 -1.30 19.35 -7.45
C GLN A 95 -2.29 18.69 -6.50
N CYS A 96 -1.88 17.60 -5.84
CA CYS A 96 -2.71 16.89 -4.88
C CYS A 96 -3.05 17.78 -3.67
N SER A 97 -2.15 18.62 -3.15
CA SER A 97 -2.39 19.53 -2.02
C SER A 97 -3.43 20.61 -2.32
N GLN A 98 -3.69 20.93 -3.60
CA GLN A 98 -4.76 21.87 -3.97
C GLN A 98 -6.16 21.24 -3.94
N VAL A 99 -6.21 19.91 -3.90
CA VAL A 99 -7.45 19.13 -3.94
C VAL A 99 -7.65 18.39 -2.64
N PHE A 100 -6.70 17.62 -2.17
CA PHE A 100 -6.83 16.74 -1.01
C PHE A 100 -6.19 17.28 0.26
N CYS A 101 -6.74 16.84 1.39
CA CYS A 101 -6.10 16.95 2.69
C CYS A 101 -4.82 16.12 2.74
N HIS A 102 -3.83 16.66 3.45
CA HIS A 102 -2.57 15.99 3.75
C HIS A 102 -2.48 15.60 5.23
N PRO A 103 -1.71 14.56 5.58
CA PRO A 103 -0.96 13.68 4.66
C PRO A 103 -1.85 12.68 3.89
N ILE A 104 -1.34 12.11 2.79
CA ILE A 104 -1.98 10.96 2.12
C ILE A 104 -1.96 9.75 3.05
N LYS A 105 -3.01 8.92 2.97
CA LYS A 105 -3.21 7.75 3.82
C LYS A 105 -3.04 6.46 3.02
N TYR A 106 -2.08 5.62 3.40
CA TYR A 106 -1.82 4.31 2.79
C TYR A 106 -2.38 3.19 3.66
N ILE A 107 -3.15 2.28 3.05
CA ILE A 107 -3.69 1.08 3.71
C ILE A 107 -3.17 -0.14 2.94
N LEU A 108 -2.24 -0.86 3.56
CA LEU A 108 -1.47 -1.93 2.95
C LEU A 108 -1.81 -3.25 3.64
N VAL A 109 -2.53 -4.14 2.95
CA VAL A 109 -3.02 -5.41 3.50
C VAL A 109 -2.21 -6.58 2.94
N SER A 110 -1.75 -7.47 3.81
CA SER A 110 -0.96 -8.65 3.46
C SER A 110 0.19 -8.32 2.52
N TYR A 111 1.02 -7.34 2.91
CA TYR A 111 2.22 -6.98 2.16
C TYR A 111 3.12 -8.22 2.04
N PRO A 112 3.53 -8.65 0.84
CA PRO A 112 4.17 -9.95 0.61
C PRO A 112 5.66 -9.95 1.01
N ILE A 113 5.91 -9.71 2.30
CA ILE A 113 7.24 -9.60 2.92
C ILE A 113 7.96 -10.95 2.89
N GLY A 114 7.22 -12.04 3.09
CA GLY A 114 7.72 -13.41 3.10
C GLY A 114 8.12 -13.95 1.73
N LEU A 115 7.87 -13.24 0.62
CA LEU A 115 8.35 -13.64 -0.72
C LEU A 115 9.66 -12.92 -1.11
N ALA A 116 10.18 -12.03 -0.25
CA ALA A 116 11.43 -11.31 -0.50
C ALA A 116 12.64 -12.23 -0.73
N TRP A 117 12.70 -13.32 0.04
CA TRP A 117 13.83 -14.26 0.03
C TRP A 117 13.74 -15.26 -1.13
N THR A 118 12.53 -15.67 -1.54
CA THR A 118 12.31 -16.55 -2.70
C THR A 118 12.56 -15.86 -4.03
N LEU A 119 12.49 -14.52 -4.07
CA LEU A 119 12.48 -13.74 -5.32
C LEU A 119 13.79 -12.98 -5.62
N GLY A 120 14.85 -13.28 -4.88
CA GLY A 120 16.20 -12.80 -5.17
C GLY A 120 16.48 -11.38 -4.69
N LEU A 121 17.52 -11.24 -3.86
CA LEU A 121 18.00 -10.04 -3.18
C LEU A 121 18.37 -8.83 -4.08
N GLY A 122 18.19 -8.90 -5.40
CA GLY A 122 18.59 -7.83 -6.33
C GLY A 122 17.49 -6.82 -6.67
N LEU A 123 16.24 -7.28 -6.88
CA LEU A 123 15.21 -6.47 -7.54
C LEU A 123 13.99 -6.15 -6.67
N THR A 124 13.70 -6.97 -5.66
CA THR A 124 12.65 -6.69 -4.65
C THR A 124 13.06 -5.61 -3.64
N GLY A 125 14.36 -5.31 -3.54
CA GLY A 125 14.88 -4.22 -2.70
C GLY A 125 14.27 -2.86 -3.06
N TRP A 126 13.83 -2.70 -4.32
CA TRP A 126 13.06 -1.55 -4.78
C TRP A 126 11.79 -1.37 -3.90
N TYR A 127 10.93 -2.37 -3.83
CA TYR A 127 9.67 -2.26 -3.08
C TYR A 127 9.83 -2.05 -1.59
N PHE A 128 10.85 -2.66 -1.00
CA PHE A 128 11.16 -2.46 0.40
C PHE A 128 11.57 -1.02 0.68
N ARG A 129 12.46 -0.47 -0.15
CA ARG A 129 12.86 0.93 -0.03
C ARG A 129 11.73 1.91 -0.39
N ALA A 130 10.79 1.54 -1.24
CA ALA A 130 9.59 2.35 -1.52
C ALA A 130 8.72 2.53 -0.26
N LEU A 131 8.51 1.46 0.52
CA LEU A 131 7.81 1.57 1.79
C LEU A 131 8.67 2.20 2.90
N GLU A 132 9.98 1.90 2.95
CA GLU A 132 10.87 2.61 3.87
C GLU A 132 10.79 4.12 3.64
N GLY A 133 10.75 4.55 2.39
CA GLY A 133 10.54 5.94 2.05
C GLY A 133 9.32 6.55 2.75
N LEU A 134 8.15 5.90 2.67
CA LEU A 134 6.90 6.43 3.25
C LEU A 134 7.00 6.73 4.75
N VAL A 135 7.92 6.06 5.46
CA VAL A 135 8.15 6.28 6.90
C VAL A 135 9.34 7.20 7.18
N GLY A 136 10.14 7.58 6.17
CA GLY A 136 11.30 8.45 6.32
C GLY A 136 12.63 7.85 5.86
N GLY A 137 12.62 6.67 5.27
CA GLY A 137 13.78 6.10 4.60
C GLY A 137 14.23 6.92 3.39
N ASN A 138 15.41 6.58 2.86
CA ASN A 138 15.89 7.14 1.61
C ASN A 138 15.45 6.24 0.44
N TRP A 139 14.85 6.86 -0.56
CA TRP A 139 14.54 6.23 -1.83
C TRP A 139 15.34 6.91 -2.95
N GLU A 140 15.96 6.11 -3.83
CA GLU A 140 16.91 6.61 -4.84
C GLU A 140 16.28 7.65 -5.78
N GLU A 141 14.95 7.59 -6.01
CA GLU A 141 14.24 8.56 -6.85
C GLU A 141 13.51 9.68 -6.07
N CYS A 142 13.53 9.66 -4.73
CA CYS A 142 12.91 10.69 -3.91
C CYS A 142 13.71 10.94 -2.63
N SER A 143 14.70 11.83 -2.73
CA SER A 143 15.49 12.31 -1.58
C SER A 143 14.67 13.14 -0.58
N HIS A 144 13.49 13.64 -0.97
CA HIS A 144 12.62 14.50 -0.16
C HIS A 144 11.18 14.01 -0.18
N GLU A 145 10.96 12.84 0.40
CA GLU A 145 9.62 12.31 0.51
C GLU A 145 8.74 13.13 1.44
N ARG A 146 7.49 13.33 0.97
CA ARG A 146 6.48 14.11 1.66
C ARG A 146 5.78 13.24 2.70
N PRO A 147 5.30 13.84 3.81
CA PRO A 147 4.63 13.08 4.87
C PRO A 147 3.45 12.25 4.35
N ALA A 148 3.37 11.02 4.83
CA ALA A 148 2.35 10.03 4.54
C ALA A 148 1.97 9.28 5.81
N ASP A 149 0.68 9.09 6.05
CA ASP A 149 0.23 8.13 7.05
C ASP A 149 0.20 6.74 6.40
N ALA A 150 0.72 5.72 7.07
CA ALA A 150 0.69 4.34 6.58
C ALA A 150 0.21 3.34 7.65
N LEU A 151 -0.73 2.48 7.25
CA LEU A 151 -1.20 1.32 8.00
C LEU A 151 -0.83 0.05 7.26
N ILE A 152 -0.06 -0.83 7.92
CA ILE A 152 0.24 -2.18 7.44
C ILE A 152 -0.57 -3.18 8.26
N LEU A 153 -1.40 -3.97 7.58
CA LEU A 153 -2.21 -5.05 8.16
C LEU A 153 -1.69 -6.40 7.67
N MET A 154 -1.31 -7.27 8.59
CA MET A 154 -0.79 -8.61 8.29
C MET A 154 -1.49 -9.65 9.16
N GLY A 155 -1.64 -10.87 8.66
CA GLY A 155 -2.20 -11.98 9.45
C GLY A 155 -1.12 -12.78 10.19
N THR A 156 -1.40 -13.25 11.42
CA THR A 156 -0.45 -14.11 12.15
C THR A 156 -0.26 -15.48 11.47
N ASN A 157 -1.31 -16.03 10.85
CA ASN A 157 -1.22 -17.28 10.09
C ASN A 157 -0.50 -17.09 8.74
N GLU A 158 -0.41 -15.86 8.22
CA GLU A 158 0.35 -15.52 7.02
C GLU A 158 1.87 -15.53 7.28
N ILE A 159 2.31 -14.90 8.38
CA ILE A 159 3.73 -14.86 8.73
C ILE A 159 4.23 -16.17 9.37
N GLY A 160 3.30 -16.97 9.90
CA GLY A 160 3.58 -18.24 10.55
C GLY A 160 4.18 -18.09 11.96
N GLY A 161 4.58 -19.22 12.54
CA GLY A 161 5.15 -19.26 13.89
C GLY A 161 6.53 -18.61 14.02
N TRP A 162 7.05 -18.53 15.25
CA TRP A 162 8.32 -17.87 15.60
C TRP A 162 9.54 -18.35 14.79
N TYR A 163 9.54 -19.61 14.35
CA TYR A 163 10.62 -20.20 13.56
C TYR A 163 10.38 -20.13 12.04
N SER A 164 9.29 -19.51 11.59
CA SER A 164 9.02 -19.31 10.18
C SER A 164 10.00 -18.29 9.58
N PRO A 165 10.63 -18.59 8.44
CA PRO A 165 11.42 -17.61 7.70
C PRO A 165 10.64 -16.32 7.40
N ALA A 166 9.34 -16.41 7.10
CA ALA A 166 8.50 -15.25 6.85
C ALA A 166 8.33 -14.37 8.11
N SER A 167 8.19 -14.98 9.28
CA SER A 167 8.13 -14.29 10.57
C SER A 167 9.45 -13.56 10.87
N TRP A 168 10.58 -14.20 10.63
CA TRP A 168 11.90 -13.58 10.80
C TRP A 168 12.09 -12.36 9.88
N VAL A 169 11.78 -12.51 8.60
CA VAL A 169 11.88 -11.40 7.63
C VAL A 169 10.91 -10.28 8.00
N TYR A 170 9.70 -10.60 8.45
CA TYR A 170 8.73 -9.62 8.93
C TYR A 170 9.28 -8.79 10.09
N TYR A 171 9.76 -9.44 11.16
CA TYR A 171 10.26 -8.73 12.34
C TYR A 171 11.54 -7.94 12.06
N MET A 172 12.47 -8.51 11.28
CA MET A 172 13.67 -7.79 10.85
C MET A 172 13.31 -6.53 10.07
N TRP A 173 12.46 -6.65 9.06
CA TRP A 173 12.11 -5.53 8.19
C TRP A 173 11.26 -4.48 8.91
N THR A 174 10.29 -4.89 9.72
CA THR A 174 9.49 -3.94 10.49
C THR A 174 10.31 -3.21 11.55
N GLY A 175 11.38 -3.81 12.08
CA GLY A 175 12.38 -3.13 12.91
C GLY A 175 13.20 -2.10 12.12
N VAL A 176 13.54 -2.37 10.86
CA VAL A 176 14.17 -1.38 9.96
C VAL A 176 13.23 -0.21 9.70
N LEU A 177 11.93 -0.47 9.48
CA LEU A 177 10.93 0.59 9.29
C LEU A 177 10.80 1.46 10.55
N ASP A 178 10.77 0.86 11.74
CA ASP A 178 10.72 1.62 13.00
C ASP A 178 11.96 2.49 13.19
N GLY A 179 13.15 1.97 12.90
CA GLY A 179 14.39 2.73 13.00
C GLY A 179 14.49 3.88 11.98
N LYS A 180 13.73 3.81 10.88
CA LYS A 180 13.65 4.85 9.85
C LYS A 180 12.46 5.79 10.04
N HIS A 181 11.49 5.43 10.88
CA HIS A 181 10.28 6.21 11.09
C HIS A 181 10.64 7.54 11.73
N ARG A 182 10.32 8.64 11.03
CA ARG A 182 10.47 9.99 11.58
C ARG A 182 9.10 10.58 11.88
N GLN A 183 8.97 11.25 13.02
CA GLN A 183 7.67 11.77 13.48
C GLN A 183 7.04 12.75 12.47
N GLU A 184 7.85 13.52 11.77
CA GLU A 184 7.39 14.46 10.74
C GLU A 184 6.85 13.78 9.47
N GLN A 185 7.07 12.47 9.30
CA GLN A 185 6.58 11.71 8.15
C GLN A 185 5.13 11.28 8.31
N GLY A 186 4.53 11.40 9.51
CA GLY A 186 3.13 11.04 9.74
C GLY A 186 2.95 9.77 10.57
N LYS A 187 1.70 9.33 10.68
CA LYS A 187 1.31 8.16 11.49
C LYS A 187 1.73 6.88 10.79
N PHE A 188 2.51 6.03 11.47
CA PHE A 188 2.90 4.72 10.97
C PHE A 188 2.45 3.62 11.93
N TRP A 189 1.53 2.77 11.48
CA TRP A 189 1.00 1.65 12.27
C TRP A 189 1.24 0.33 11.55
N LYS A 190 1.64 -0.68 12.33
CA LYS A 190 1.78 -2.06 11.89
C LYS A 190 0.94 -2.94 12.80
N VAL A 191 0.01 -3.67 12.23
CA VAL A 191 -0.93 -4.50 12.99
C VAL A 191 -0.84 -5.94 12.51
N LEU A 192 -0.61 -6.85 13.45
CA LEU A 192 -0.78 -8.28 13.26
C LEU A 192 -2.17 -8.67 13.77
N VAL A 193 -3.01 -9.17 12.87
CA VAL A 193 -4.34 -9.67 13.18
C VAL A 193 -4.25 -11.16 13.46
N ASP A 194 -4.57 -11.53 14.70
CA ASP A 194 -4.49 -12.92 15.12
C ASP A 194 -5.47 -13.82 14.36
N GLY A 195 -5.00 -14.99 13.92
CA GLY A 195 -5.77 -15.96 13.16
C GLY A 195 -6.02 -15.62 11.68
N ALA A 196 -5.68 -14.42 11.22
CA ALA A 196 -5.83 -14.07 9.81
C ALA A 196 -4.76 -14.76 8.95
N ASP A 197 -5.20 -15.37 7.84
CA ASP A 197 -4.35 -15.90 6.77
C ASP A 197 -4.21 -14.88 5.62
N HIS A 198 -3.43 -15.21 4.58
CA HIS A 198 -3.20 -14.29 3.46
C HIS A 198 -4.49 -13.91 2.70
N VAL A 199 -5.51 -14.77 2.71
CA VAL A 199 -6.81 -14.51 2.04
C VAL A 199 -7.89 -14.00 3.02
N TRP A 200 -7.50 -13.76 4.27
CA TRP A 200 -8.35 -13.27 5.36
C TRP A 200 -9.60 -14.12 5.62
N THR A 201 -9.49 -15.45 5.54
CA THR A 201 -10.61 -16.40 5.72
C THR A 201 -11.34 -16.14 7.04
N GLY A 202 -12.62 -15.78 6.96
CA GLY A 202 -13.45 -15.48 8.15
C GLY A 202 -13.08 -14.19 8.91
N MET A 203 -12.01 -13.51 8.52
CA MET A 203 -11.42 -12.38 9.25
C MET A 203 -11.49 -11.06 8.48
N VAL A 204 -12.09 -11.03 7.30
CA VAL A 204 -12.21 -9.83 6.44
C VAL A 204 -12.79 -8.61 7.19
N HIS A 205 -13.75 -8.82 8.10
CA HIS A 205 -14.35 -7.75 8.92
C HIS A 205 -13.33 -7.01 9.80
N ARG A 206 -12.27 -7.70 10.25
CA ARG A 206 -11.20 -7.14 11.09
C ARG A 206 -10.44 -6.01 10.38
N ILE A 207 -10.37 -6.05 9.04
CA ILE A 207 -9.71 -5.01 8.25
C ILE A 207 -10.35 -3.64 8.53
N GLY A 208 -11.68 -3.56 8.50
CA GLY A 208 -12.41 -2.33 8.78
C GLY A 208 -12.21 -1.84 10.22
N GLU A 209 -12.23 -2.76 11.19
CA GLU A 209 -12.00 -2.43 12.60
C GLU A 209 -10.62 -1.81 12.83
N GLU A 210 -9.56 -2.38 12.24
CA GLU A 210 -8.20 -1.85 12.39
C GLU A 210 -8.01 -0.52 11.65
N ILE A 211 -8.68 -0.32 10.50
CA ILE A 211 -8.72 0.98 9.81
C ILE A 211 -9.34 2.05 10.71
N GLU A 212 -10.47 1.77 11.38
CA GLU A 212 -11.08 2.76 12.27
C GLU A 212 -10.20 3.10 13.47
N LYS A 213 -9.59 2.09 14.11
CA LYS A 213 -8.65 2.34 15.22
C LYS A 213 -7.51 3.25 14.81
N TRP A 214 -6.90 2.99 13.66
CA TRP A 214 -5.81 3.79 13.11
C TRP A 214 -6.23 5.22 12.77
N MET A 215 -7.46 5.39 12.27
CA MET A 215 -7.97 6.71 11.92
C MET A 215 -8.33 7.55 13.16
N SER A 216 -8.74 6.90 14.25
CA SER A 216 -9.17 7.57 15.50
C SER A 216 -8.04 7.86 16.49
N GLY A 217 -6.93 7.13 16.47
CA GLY A 217 -5.73 7.39 17.29
C GLY A 217 -4.73 8.23 16.55
#